data_AF-S4W626-F1
#
_entry.id   AF-S4W626-F1
#
_cell.length_a   1.000
_cell.length_b   1.000
_cell.length_c   1.000
_cell.angle_alpha   90.00
_cell.angle_beta   90.00
_cell.angle_gamma   90.00
#
_symmetry.space_group_name_H-M   'P 1'
#
loop_
_entity.id
_entity.type
_entity.pdbx_description
1 polymer ?
#
loop_
_entity_poly.entity_id
_entity_poly.type
_entity_poly.pdbx_seq_one_letter_code
_entity_poly.pdbx_strand_id
1 'polypeptide(L)'
;MVRLFNKRASMNGTTPLTKEDKERAKQLKKALKASTQNTIKYTSLFEDGLMHIVDEEYSKTWELGDTNYITADEDEKLDIIDYYVEALNGLDSDNTYQLLIINRPVPSTLLSQITYELESDDRDVYRQEYNDMITSRFAIDQNNFKVEKFITVSTSARDRKQAYRKLNDVENNFSKQFQVIDIPFTPLTGTERLNIFADLLRGNPYLNVDYKDVRISGLTTKSFVAPGRIWFQQDQFMMDKKYCKVLFARSFPAFLNDRLIKSITDIGIELAITIHAKPYDVAEAVKKINTAEAGVKMDMIKSQKVAADKGISGNLAVSGVAQATAEEASKWSTEINDNDQKMFSGIFAVMLKADTPEELADYTNRVKQAGRKHVVDFEETYYHQEEALNTILPIGKTYLDVKRRFMRDMTTTNIATQIPFTNTDLQSSSPMAIYYGQNQISNNIITLDRQRDLNTSSGVILGSSGSGKSVFVKTSEVIPTILRYPDDRIIIVDPEDEVRQEVVL
;
A
#
# COMPACT_ATOMS: atom_id res chain seq x y z
N MET A 1 30.81 -4.07 -39.99
CA MET A 1 31.27 -5.41 -39.57
C MET A 1 32.52 -5.25 -38.71
N VAL A 2 32.36 -5.11 -37.38
CA VAL A 2 33.44 -5.19 -36.38
C VAL A 2 32.80 -5.72 -35.10
N ARG A 3 33.30 -6.85 -34.58
CA ARG A 3 32.89 -7.48 -33.32
C ARG A 3 33.54 -6.74 -32.15
N LEU A 4 32.74 -6.34 -31.16
CA LEU A 4 33.20 -5.82 -29.86
C LEU A 4 32.35 -6.42 -28.72
N PHE A 5 32.62 -7.68 -28.37
CA PHE A 5 32.38 -8.18 -27.02
C PHE A 5 33.74 -8.55 -26.44
N ASN A 6 34.19 -7.77 -25.45
CA ASN A 6 35.43 -7.99 -24.73
C ASN A 6 35.19 -8.94 -23.55
N LYS A 7 36.05 -9.98 -23.49
CA LYS A 7 36.48 -10.83 -22.37
C LYS A 7 35.49 -11.12 -21.22
N ARG A 8 34.96 -12.35 -21.22
CA ARG A 8 34.52 -13.05 -20.00
C ARG A 8 35.71 -13.21 -19.05
N ALA A 9 35.51 -12.85 -17.79
CA ALA A 9 36.38 -13.26 -16.69
C ALA A 9 36.48 -14.79 -16.64
N SER A 10 37.68 -15.28 -16.37
CA SER A 10 37.99 -16.70 -16.18
C SER A 10 37.21 -17.26 -14.98
N MET A 11 36.21 -18.09 -15.25
CA MET A 11 35.67 -19.04 -14.25
C MET A 11 36.51 -20.32 -14.29
N ASN A 12 37.73 -20.24 -13.78
CA ASN A 12 38.49 -21.45 -13.41
C ASN A 12 38.14 -21.80 -11.97
N GLY A 13 37.07 -22.56 -11.78
CA GLY A 13 36.63 -23.01 -10.45
C GLY A 13 35.34 -23.84 -10.39
N THR A 14 34.56 -23.94 -11.46
CA THR A 14 33.41 -24.86 -11.49
C THR A 14 33.84 -26.23 -12.02
N THR A 15 33.94 -27.19 -11.10
CA THR A 15 34.01 -28.62 -11.42
C THR A 15 32.91 -28.96 -12.43
N PRO A 16 33.19 -29.67 -13.53
CA PRO A 16 32.16 -30.07 -14.46
C PRO A 16 31.11 -30.90 -13.74
N LEU A 17 29.84 -30.48 -13.78
CA LEU A 17 28.72 -31.24 -13.21
C LEU A 17 28.82 -32.71 -13.67
N THR A 18 28.90 -33.62 -12.70
CA THR A 18 29.01 -35.06 -12.97
C THR A 18 27.73 -35.55 -13.67
N LYS A 19 27.77 -36.76 -14.25
CA LYS A 19 26.58 -37.38 -14.83
C LYS A 19 25.46 -37.50 -13.79
N GLU A 20 25.81 -37.81 -12.55
CA GLU A 20 24.91 -37.89 -11.40
C GLU A 20 24.35 -36.51 -11.02
N ASP A 21 25.16 -35.46 -11.03
CA ASP A 21 24.66 -34.09 -10.79
C ASP A 21 23.70 -33.62 -11.89
N LYS A 22 23.96 -34.00 -13.14
CA LYS A 22 23.08 -33.70 -14.27
C LYS A 22 21.77 -34.49 -14.19
N GLU A 23 21.82 -35.74 -13.75
CA GLU A 23 20.63 -36.57 -13.52
C GLU A 23 19.83 -36.08 -12.31
N ARG A 24 20.50 -35.71 -11.22
CA ARG A 24 19.87 -35.11 -10.03
C ARG A 24 19.29 -33.74 -10.34
N ALA A 25 19.96 -32.90 -11.12
CA ALA A 25 19.40 -31.63 -11.61
C ALA A 25 18.19 -31.85 -12.54
N LYS A 26 18.20 -32.90 -13.36
CA LYS A 26 17.06 -33.29 -14.21
C LYS A 26 15.91 -33.88 -13.40
N GLN A 27 16.20 -34.59 -12.30
CA GLN A 27 15.22 -35.07 -11.32
C GLN A 27 14.63 -33.93 -10.48
N LEU A 28 15.44 -32.98 -10.03
CA LEU A 28 14.99 -31.76 -9.34
C LEU A 28 14.14 -30.87 -10.25
N LYS A 29 14.53 -30.71 -11.53
CA LYS A 29 13.70 -30.07 -12.56
C LYS A 29 12.41 -30.85 -12.88
N LYS A 30 12.41 -32.18 -12.80
CA LYS A 30 11.21 -33.02 -12.91
C LYS A 30 10.33 -32.97 -11.65
N ALA A 31 10.92 -32.72 -10.48
CA ALA A 31 10.22 -32.59 -9.20
C ALA A 31 9.54 -31.23 -9.06
N LEU A 32 10.04 -30.19 -9.74
CA LEU A 32 9.31 -28.94 -10.02
C LEU A 32 8.16 -29.22 -11.01
N LYS A 33 7.13 -29.93 -10.55
CA LYS A 33 5.86 -29.99 -11.27
C LYS A 33 5.32 -28.57 -11.44
N ALA A 34 4.70 -28.31 -12.58
CA ALA A 34 4.02 -27.03 -12.81
C ALA A 34 3.02 -26.81 -11.67
N SER A 35 3.21 -25.72 -10.93
CA SER A 35 2.42 -25.34 -9.76
C SER A 35 2.44 -23.82 -9.66
N THR A 36 1.31 -23.24 -9.28
CA THR A 36 1.18 -21.81 -9.00
C THR A 36 2.09 -21.36 -7.86
N GLN A 37 2.51 -22.27 -6.97
CA GLN A 37 3.49 -21.99 -5.92
C GLN A 37 4.85 -21.55 -6.47
N ASN A 38 5.24 -22.04 -7.66
CA ASN A 38 6.52 -21.68 -8.28
C ASN A 38 6.57 -20.22 -8.73
N THR A 39 5.41 -19.61 -8.95
CA THR A 39 5.29 -18.20 -9.34
C THR A 39 5.57 -17.24 -8.19
N ILE A 40 5.40 -17.67 -6.93
CA ILE A 40 5.63 -16.81 -5.76
C ILE A 40 7.12 -16.87 -5.38
N LYS A 41 7.84 -15.74 -5.46
CA LYS A 41 9.31 -15.70 -5.50
C LYS A 41 10.02 -15.46 -4.16
N TYR A 42 9.51 -15.95 -3.02
CA TYR A 42 10.26 -16.01 -1.75
C TYR A 42 10.67 -17.44 -1.39
N THR A 43 11.58 -17.66 -0.43
CA THR A 43 12.04 -19.01 -0.07
C THR A 43 11.30 -19.54 1.15
N SER A 44 11.26 -18.78 2.24
CA SER A 44 10.51 -19.15 3.45
C SER A 44 10.00 -17.92 4.19
N LEU A 45 8.89 -18.09 4.91
CA LEU A 45 8.35 -17.09 5.83
C LEU A 45 8.29 -17.73 7.22
N PHE A 46 8.87 -17.08 8.21
CA PHE A 46 8.92 -17.53 9.59
C PHE A 46 7.72 -16.98 10.39
N GLU A 47 7.42 -17.65 11.51
CA GLU A 47 6.29 -17.32 12.39
C GLU A 47 6.35 -15.89 12.94
N ASP A 48 7.55 -15.37 13.17
CA ASP A 48 7.82 -14.00 13.62
C ASP A 48 7.70 -12.93 12.51
N GLY A 49 7.23 -13.31 11.31
CA GLY A 49 7.02 -12.40 10.18
C GLY A 49 8.26 -12.14 9.32
N LEU A 50 9.44 -12.61 9.75
CA LEU A 50 10.66 -12.52 8.97
C LEU A 50 10.56 -13.43 7.75
N MET A 51 10.87 -12.91 6.58
CA MET A 51 10.90 -13.65 5.32
C MET A 51 12.34 -13.79 4.84
N HIS A 52 12.71 -15.00 4.45
CA HIS A 52 13.88 -15.24 3.61
C HIS A 52 13.44 -15.25 2.15
N ILE A 53 13.94 -14.30 1.37
CA ILE A 53 13.52 -14.09 -0.02
C ILE A 53 14.29 -15.05 -0.91
N VAL A 54 15.59 -14.80 -1.08
CA VAL A 54 16.54 -15.58 -1.89
C VAL A 54 17.95 -15.21 -1.43
N ASP A 55 18.92 -16.12 -1.57
CA ASP A 55 20.32 -15.88 -1.23
C ASP A 55 20.50 -15.28 0.18
N GLU A 56 21.13 -14.11 0.31
CA GLU A 56 21.33 -13.39 1.57
C GLU A 56 20.28 -12.28 1.78
N GLU A 57 19.12 -12.34 1.14
CA GLU A 57 18.07 -11.31 1.28
C GLU A 57 16.95 -11.75 2.22
N TYR A 58 16.63 -10.86 3.15
CA TYR A 58 15.56 -11.04 4.13
C TYR A 58 14.68 -9.80 4.19
N SER A 59 13.41 -9.95 4.58
CA SER A 59 12.50 -8.83 4.78
C SER A 59 11.52 -9.02 5.92
N LYS A 60 11.03 -7.90 6.45
CA LYS A 60 9.97 -7.85 7.46
C LYS A 60 8.92 -6.84 7.02
N THR A 61 7.68 -7.07 7.44
CA THR A 61 6.52 -6.24 7.08
C THR A 61 5.85 -5.72 8.35
N TRP A 62 5.39 -4.49 8.28
CA TRP A 62 4.64 -3.80 9.32
C TRP A 62 3.36 -3.22 8.71
N GLU A 63 2.28 -3.22 9.49
CA GLU A 63 1.09 -2.44 9.18
C GLU A 63 1.34 -0.98 9.57
N LEU A 64 0.92 -0.07 8.69
CA LEU A 64 0.98 1.37 8.90
C LEU A 64 -0.45 1.88 9.08
N GLY A 65 -0.74 2.43 10.25
CA GLY A 65 -2.05 3.00 10.58
C GLY A 65 -2.32 4.33 9.87
N ASP A 66 -3.44 4.94 10.25
CA ASP A 66 -3.85 6.27 9.82
C ASP A 66 -3.61 7.32 10.91
N THR A 67 -3.50 8.56 10.47
CA THR A 67 -3.53 9.78 11.30
C THR A 67 -4.50 10.78 10.65
N ASN A 68 -4.90 11.83 11.36
CA ASN A 68 -5.86 12.83 10.90
C ASN A 68 -5.25 13.81 9.88
N TYR A 69 -4.88 13.31 8.70
CA TYR A 69 -4.20 14.10 7.69
C TYR A 69 -5.14 14.98 6.87
N ILE A 70 -6.37 14.55 6.55
CA ILE A 70 -7.23 15.34 5.66
C ILE A 70 -7.70 16.63 6.34
N THR A 71 -8.08 16.53 7.62
CA THR A 71 -8.58 17.65 8.43
C THR A 71 -7.47 18.48 9.09
N ALA A 72 -6.23 17.99 9.08
CA ALA A 72 -5.08 18.73 9.59
C ALA A 72 -4.85 20.04 8.86
N ASP A 73 -4.28 21.02 9.57
CA ASP A 73 -3.79 22.25 8.96
C ASP A 73 -2.54 21.99 8.09
N GLU A 74 -2.02 23.03 7.44
CA GLU A 74 -0.86 22.88 6.55
C GLU A 74 0.42 22.53 7.30
N ASP A 75 0.61 23.06 8.51
CA ASP A 75 1.81 22.83 9.31
C ASP A 75 1.84 21.37 9.83
N GLU A 76 0.72 20.87 10.34
CA GLU A 76 0.55 19.47 10.76
C GLU A 76 0.78 18.49 9.60
N LYS A 77 0.31 18.82 8.39
CA LYS A 77 0.57 18.00 7.18
C LYS A 77 2.05 17.94 6.83
N LEU A 78 2.74 19.08 6.93
CA LEU A 78 4.18 19.16 6.69
C LEU A 78 4.94 18.34 7.72
N ASP A 79 4.59 18.44 9.00
CA ASP A 79 5.19 17.63 10.06
C ASP A 79 5.05 16.13 9.78
N ILE A 80 3.85 15.67 9.40
CA ILE A 80 3.61 14.26 9.02
C ILE A 80 4.53 13.81 7.89
N ILE A 81 4.70 14.66 6.85
CA ILE A 81 5.59 14.37 5.73
C ILE A 81 7.05 14.35 6.18
N ASP A 82 7.48 15.31 6.98
CA ASP A 82 8.87 15.46 7.42
C ASP A 82 9.31 14.29 8.31
N TYR A 83 8.49 13.88 9.28
CA TYR A 83 8.78 12.68 10.08
C TYR A 83 8.81 11.40 9.24
N TYR A 84 8.01 11.33 8.17
CA TYR A 84 8.10 10.24 7.21
C TYR A 84 9.40 10.29 6.40
N VAL A 85 9.81 11.48 5.95
CA VAL A 85 11.08 11.72 5.27
C VAL A 85 12.24 11.27 6.17
N GLU A 86 12.24 11.62 7.45
CA GLU A 86 13.22 11.15 8.43
C GLU A 86 13.25 9.62 8.58
N ALA A 87 12.08 8.98 8.57
CA ALA A 87 11.99 7.52 8.63
C ALA A 87 12.67 6.87 7.39
N LEU A 88 12.37 7.38 6.20
CA LEU A 88 12.97 6.92 4.94
C LEU A 88 14.46 7.25 4.84
N ASN A 89 14.87 8.42 5.34
CA ASN A 89 16.27 8.83 5.38
C ASN A 89 17.11 7.94 6.31
N GLY A 90 16.50 7.25 7.27
CA GLY A 90 17.17 6.22 8.06
C GLY A 90 17.51 4.93 7.31
N LEU A 91 17.07 4.76 6.06
CA LEU A 91 17.38 3.57 5.25
C LEU A 91 18.77 3.65 4.59
N ASP A 92 19.45 2.50 4.57
CA ASP A 92 20.77 2.33 3.96
C ASP A 92 20.70 1.77 2.52
N SER A 93 21.80 1.86 1.75
CA SER A 93 21.83 1.38 0.36
C SER A 93 21.64 -0.14 0.21
N ASP A 94 21.78 -0.90 1.28
CA ASP A 94 21.48 -2.34 1.33
C ASP A 94 19.99 -2.63 1.57
N ASN A 95 19.19 -1.61 1.89
CA ASN A 95 17.77 -1.73 2.12
C ASN A 95 16.96 -1.59 0.82
N THR A 96 15.83 -2.28 0.72
CA THR A 96 14.78 -1.92 -0.25
C THR A 96 13.49 -1.70 0.50
N TYR A 97 12.94 -0.51 0.36
CA TYR A 97 11.65 -0.12 0.91
C TYR A 97 10.54 -0.49 -0.08
N GLN A 98 9.43 -0.98 0.45
CA GLN A 98 8.19 -1.21 -0.27
C GLN A 98 7.03 -0.66 0.56
N LEU A 99 6.28 0.29 0.01
CA LEU A 99 4.93 0.61 0.45
C LEU A 99 3.95 -0.24 -0.35
N LEU A 100 3.07 -0.96 0.30
CA LEU A 100 1.93 -1.64 -0.30
C LEU A 100 0.64 -1.04 0.26
N ILE A 101 -0.25 -0.63 -0.64
CA ILE A 101 -1.56 -0.07 -0.31
C ILE A 101 -2.61 -0.95 -0.95
N ILE A 102 -3.54 -1.46 -0.15
CA ILE A 102 -4.65 -2.29 -0.63
C ILE A 102 -5.93 -1.49 -0.46
N ASN A 103 -6.62 -1.26 -1.57
CA ASN A 103 -7.94 -0.64 -1.60
C ASN A 103 -8.97 -1.73 -1.88
N ARG A 104 -9.80 -2.07 -0.89
CA ARG A 104 -10.76 -3.16 -1.01
C ARG A 104 -12.16 -2.73 -0.59
N PRO A 105 -13.21 -3.31 -1.19
CA PRO A 105 -14.56 -3.05 -0.72
C PRO A 105 -14.70 -3.53 0.72
N VAL A 106 -15.37 -2.74 1.55
CA VAL A 106 -15.74 -3.15 2.91
C VAL A 106 -16.67 -4.37 2.80
N PRO A 107 -16.35 -5.50 3.47
CA PRO A 107 -17.17 -6.70 3.38
C PRO A 107 -18.62 -6.45 3.85
N SER A 108 -19.58 -7.07 3.16
CA SER A 108 -20.99 -7.03 3.60
C SER A 108 -21.20 -7.69 4.98
N THR A 109 -20.27 -8.50 5.48
CA THR A 109 -20.32 -9.03 6.85
C THR A 109 -20.21 -7.93 7.91
N LEU A 110 -19.64 -6.76 7.57
CA LEU A 110 -19.62 -5.62 8.48
C LEU A 110 -21.06 -5.14 8.76
N LEU A 111 -21.96 -5.19 7.76
CA LEU A 111 -23.39 -4.90 7.95
C LEU A 111 -23.97 -5.81 9.03
N SER A 112 -23.72 -7.12 8.96
CA SER A 112 -24.26 -8.06 9.94
C SER A 112 -23.80 -7.79 11.38
N GLN A 113 -22.61 -7.19 11.56
CA GLN A 113 -22.09 -6.83 12.88
C GLN A 113 -22.77 -5.59 13.48
N ILE A 114 -23.24 -4.68 12.64
CA ILE A 114 -23.82 -3.40 13.08
C ILE A 114 -25.35 -3.39 13.06
N THR A 115 -25.97 -4.30 12.32
CA THR A 115 -27.42 -4.52 12.35
C THR A 115 -27.86 -5.18 13.67
N TYR A 116 -29.15 -5.12 13.93
CA TYR A 116 -29.80 -5.76 15.07
C TYR A 116 -30.42 -7.08 14.64
N GLU A 117 -30.19 -8.15 15.40
CA GLU A 117 -30.88 -9.43 15.22
C GLU A 117 -32.32 -9.31 15.69
N LEU A 118 -33.28 -9.82 14.91
CA LEU A 118 -34.68 -9.84 15.31
C LEU A 118 -34.91 -10.91 16.38
N GLU A 119 -35.59 -10.55 17.48
CA GLU A 119 -35.78 -11.40 18.66
C GLU A 119 -37.22 -11.92 18.79
N SER A 120 -38.09 -11.58 17.84
CA SER A 120 -39.53 -11.87 17.85
C SER A 120 -40.27 -11.27 19.06
N ASP A 121 -39.84 -10.08 19.49
CA ASP A 121 -40.48 -9.28 20.55
C ASP A 121 -41.16 -8.02 19.98
N ASP A 122 -41.81 -7.23 20.84
CA ASP A 122 -42.46 -5.97 20.43
C ASP A 122 -41.47 -4.87 19.99
N ARG A 123 -40.17 -5.05 20.21
CA ARG A 123 -39.11 -4.11 19.84
C ARG A 123 -38.56 -4.36 18.43
N ASP A 124 -38.93 -5.47 17.80
CA ASP A 124 -38.50 -5.80 16.44
C ASP A 124 -38.94 -4.76 15.41
N VAL A 125 -40.01 -4.02 15.65
CA VAL A 125 -40.39 -2.89 14.79
C VAL A 125 -39.27 -1.84 14.73
N TYR A 126 -38.65 -1.54 15.87
CA TYR A 126 -37.51 -0.61 15.94
C TYR A 126 -36.25 -1.26 15.36
N ARG A 127 -35.96 -2.53 15.67
CA ARG A 127 -34.81 -3.24 15.07
C ARG A 127 -34.89 -3.23 13.55
N GLN A 128 -36.07 -3.46 12.98
CA GLN A 128 -36.28 -3.40 11.54
C GLN A 128 -36.08 -1.99 10.98
N GLU A 129 -36.64 -0.95 11.59
CA GLU A 129 -36.44 0.44 11.15
C GLU A 129 -34.96 0.85 11.17
N TYR A 130 -34.21 0.46 12.22
CA TYR A 130 -32.77 0.71 12.29
C TYR A 130 -32.00 -0.08 11.24
N ASN A 131 -32.34 -1.36 11.03
CA ASN A 131 -31.72 -2.17 9.99
C ASN A 131 -31.96 -1.60 8.60
N ASP A 132 -33.16 -1.10 8.31
CA ASP A 132 -33.49 -0.45 7.04
C ASP A 132 -32.71 0.87 6.89
N MET A 133 -32.61 1.66 7.97
CA MET A 133 -31.83 2.90 7.98
C MET A 133 -30.35 2.63 7.71
N ILE A 134 -29.73 1.70 8.44
CA ILE A 134 -28.33 1.30 8.26
C ILE A 134 -28.13 0.78 6.83
N THR A 135 -28.96 -0.17 6.40
CA THR A 135 -28.84 -0.79 5.07
C THR A 135 -28.99 0.24 3.94
N SER A 136 -29.91 1.21 4.07
CA SER A 136 -30.09 2.27 3.06
C SER A 136 -28.85 3.14 2.92
N ARG A 137 -28.15 3.45 4.03
CA ARG A 137 -26.91 4.23 4.02
C ARG A 137 -25.75 3.47 3.39
N PHE A 138 -25.71 2.15 3.56
CA PHE A 138 -24.72 1.30 2.89
C PHE A 138 -25.04 1.04 1.41
N ALA A 139 -26.31 0.93 1.03
CA ALA A 139 -26.72 0.63 -0.34
C ALA A 139 -26.56 1.84 -1.28
N ILE A 140 -26.68 3.05 -0.75
CA ILE A 140 -26.45 4.30 -1.51
C ILE A 140 -24.95 4.51 -1.77
N ASP A 141 -24.08 4.08 -0.84
CA ASP A 141 -22.63 4.17 -0.97
C ASP A 141 -22.00 2.86 -1.45
N GLN A 142 -22.19 2.54 -2.74
CA GLN A 142 -21.46 1.48 -3.46
C GLN A 142 -19.92 1.63 -3.44
N ASN A 143 -19.38 2.58 -2.66
CA ASN A 143 -17.99 3.02 -2.61
C ASN A 143 -17.37 3.00 -1.19
N ASN A 144 -17.90 2.20 -0.25
CA ASN A 144 -17.18 2.00 1.01
C ASN A 144 -15.97 1.08 0.79
N PHE A 145 -14.81 1.70 0.60
CA PHE A 145 -13.53 1.04 0.45
C PHE A 145 -12.68 1.23 1.70
N LYS A 146 -12.10 0.14 2.20
CA LYS A 146 -11.05 0.18 3.21
C LYS A 146 -9.70 0.28 2.52
N VAL A 147 -8.91 1.27 2.93
CA VAL A 147 -7.51 1.42 2.53
C VAL A 147 -6.63 0.88 3.66
N GLU A 148 -5.83 -0.15 3.36
CA GLU A 148 -4.83 -0.71 4.29
C GLU A 148 -3.44 -0.45 3.75
N LYS A 149 -2.49 -0.12 4.63
CA LYS A 149 -1.12 0.27 4.27
C LYS A 149 -0.14 -0.66 4.97
N PHE A 150 0.84 -1.15 4.23
CA PHE A 150 1.88 -2.03 4.73
C PHE A 150 3.24 -1.54 4.25
N ILE A 151 4.20 -1.43 5.16
CA ILE A 151 5.59 -1.17 4.85
C ILE A 151 6.34 -2.49 4.91
N THR A 152 7.08 -2.83 3.86
CA THR A 152 8.02 -3.95 3.86
C THR A 152 9.41 -3.43 3.58
N VAL A 153 10.37 -3.77 4.43
CA VAL A 153 11.78 -3.45 4.20
C VAL A 153 12.53 -4.76 4.05
N SER A 154 13.33 -4.87 2.99
CA SER A 154 14.32 -5.94 2.84
C SER A 154 15.73 -5.43 3.07
N THR A 155 16.64 -6.33 3.47
CA THR A 155 18.06 -6.06 3.67
C THR A 155 18.90 -7.28 3.31
N SER A 156 20.19 -7.07 3.05
CA SER A 156 21.15 -8.14 2.88
C SER A 156 21.76 -8.56 4.22
N ALA A 157 21.71 -9.86 4.52
CA ALA A 157 22.25 -10.48 5.72
C ALA A 157 22.66 -11.93 5.46
N ARG A 158 23.79 -12.33 6.04
CA ARG A 158 24.37 -13.69 5.89
C ARG A 158 23.58 -14.76 6.62
N ASP A 159 22.86 -14.36 7.66
CA ASP A 159 22.08 -15.26 8.49
C ASP A 159 20.85 -14.56 9.09
N ARG A 160 19.93 -15.38 9.60
CA ARG A 160 18.67 -14.94 10.20
C ARG A 160 18.87 -13.98 11.38
N LYS A 161 19.91 -14.18 12.19
CA LYS A 161 20.16 -13.37 13.39
C LYS A 161 20.63 -11.97 13.00
N GLN A 162 21.48 -11.86 12.00
CA GLN A 162 21.89 -10.59 11.43
C GLN A 162 20.72 -9.87 10.76
N ALA A 163 19.91 -10.59 9.96
CA ALA A 163 18.71 -10.05 9.32
C ALA A 163 17.74 -9.44 10.35
N TYR A 164 17.45 -10.19 11.41
CA TYR A 164 16.56 -9.77 12.48
C TYR A 164 17.05 -8.50 13.18
N ARG A 165 18.35 -8.40 13.46
CA ARG A 165 18.95 -7.18 14.07
C ARG A 165 18.78 -5.97 13.16
N LYS A 166 19.22 -6.06 11.91
CA LYS A 166 19.13 -4.95 10.95
C LYS A 166 17.68 -4.47 10.74
N LEU A 167 16.74 -5.40 10.59
CA LEU A 167 15.33 -5.05 10.38
C LEU A 167 14.66 -4.51 11.64
N ASN A 168 15.10 -4.91 12.83
CA ASN A 168 14.65 -4.29 14.07
C ASN A 168 15.24 -2.88 14.27
N ASP A 169 16.46 -2.62 13.81
CA ASP A 169 17.02 -1.27 13.81
C ASP A 169 16.19 -0.34 12.91
N VAL A 170 15.77 -0.83 11.74
CA VAL A 170 14.81 -0.14 10.85
C VAL A 170 13.47 0.08 11.55
N GLU A 171 12.91 -0.96 12.19
CA GLU A 171 11.66 -0.84 12.97
C GLU A 171 11.75 0.25 14.03
N ASN A 172 12.81 0.22 14.85
CA ASN A 172 13.01 1.22 15.90
C ASN A 172 13.11 2.64 15.34
N ASN A 173 13.77 2.82 14.20
CA ASN A 173 13.82 4.12 13.52
C ASN A 173 12.43 4.58 13.08
N PHE A 174 11.69 3.73 12.35
CA PHE A 174 10.36 4.05 11.84
C PHE A 174 9.37 4.30 12.99
N SER A 175 9.32 3.41 13.98
CA SER A 175 8.47 3.56 15.17
C SER A 175 8.74 4.86 15.91
N LYS A 176 10.02 5.27 16.05
CA LYS A 176 10.37 6.53 16.70
C LYS A 176 9.79 7.73 15.97
N GLN A 177 9.87 7.79 14.64
CA GLN A 177 9.34 8.91 13.87
C GLN A 177 7.81 8.92 13.86
N PHE A 178 7.20 7.77 13.60
CA PHE A 178 5.73 7.65 13.52
C PHE A 178 5.02 7.86 14.85
N GLN A 179 5.67 7.53 15.96
CA GLN A 179 5.13 7.81 17.30
C GLN A 179 4.96 9.32 17.56
N VAL A 180 5.79 10.18 16.97
CA VAL A 180 5.70 11.63 17.19
C VAL A 180 4.44 12.23 16.53
N ILE A 181 3.98 11.62 15.44
CA ILE A 181 2.80 12.03 14.66
C ILE A 181 1.60 11.10 14.85
N ASP A 182 1.61 10.32 15.94
CA ASP A 182 0.55 9.41 16.35
C ASP A 182 0.10 8.41 15.27
N ILE A 183 1.03 7.97 14.40
CA ILE A 183 0.77 6.94 13.40
C ILE A 183 1.13 5.56 14.00
N PRO A 184 0.16 4.64 14.15
CA PRO A 184 0.45 3.27 14.55
C PRO A 184 1.37 2.57 13.55
N PHE A 185 2.40 1.89 14.06
CA PHE A 185 3.32 1.11 13.24
C PHE A 185 3.61 -0.22 13.92
N THR A 186 2.99 -1.29 13.43
CA THR A 186 2.93 -2.59 14.13
C THR A 186 3.55 -3.70 13.29
N PRO A 187 4.47 -4.51 13.84
CA PRO A 187 5.08 -5.62 13.11
C PRO A 187 4.06 -6.72 12.86
N LEU A 188 4.05 -7.27 11.64
CA LEU A 188 3.21 -8.42 11.31
C LEU A 188 3.91 -9.73 11.65
N THR A 189 3.14 -10.67 12.19
CA THR A 189 3.49 -12.09 12.29
C THR A 189 3.52 -12.75 10.90
N GLY A 190 4.05 -13.97 10.84
CA GLY A 190 4.03 -14.76 9.61
C GLY A 190 2.61 -15.00 9.09
N THR A 191 1.66 -15.29 9.99
CA THR A 191 0.26 -15.53 9.60
C THR A 191 -0.42 -14.27 9.07
N GLU A 192 -0.26 -13.13 9.74
CA GLU A 192 -0.81 -11.84 9.27
C GLU A 192 -0.23 -11.45 7.91
N ARG A 193 1.08 -11.67 7.70
CA ARG A 193 1.69 -11.44 6.39
C ARG A 193 1.14 -12.41 5.34
N LEU A 194 0.90 -13.69 5.65
CA LEU A 194 0.26 -14.63 4.72
C LEU A 194 -1.18 -14.25 4.37
N ASN A 195 -1.91 -13.65 5.30
CA ASN A 195 -3.25 -13.13 5.04
C ASN A 195 -3.23 -12.07 3.93
N ILE A 196 -2.22 -11.20 3.89
CA ILE A 196 -2.03 -10.25 2.78
C ILE A 196 -1.77 -10.97 1.45
N PHE A 197 -0.94 -12.01 1.45
CA PHE A 197 -0.73 -12.82 0.24
C PHE A 197 -2.03 -13.50 -0.22
N ALA A 198 -2.80 -14.08 0.69
CA ALA A 198 -4.06 -14.73 0.36
C ALA A 198 -5.12 -13.74 -0.13
N ASP A 199 -5.15 -12.52 0.40
CA ASP A 199 -6.02 -11.47 -0.12
C ASP A 199 -5.66 -11.12 -1.57
N LEU A 200 -4.38 -10.81 -1.81
CA LEU A 200 -3.90 -10.44 -3.14
C LEU A 200 -4.05 -11.58 -4.15
N LEU A 201 -3.79 -12.83 -3.77
CA LEU A 201 -3.74 -13.97 -4.69
C LEU A 201 -5.05 -14.74 -4.81
N ARG A 202 -5.84 -14.82 -3.73
CA ARG A 202 -7.04 -15.66 -3.65
C ARG A 202 -8.32 -14.86 -3.38
N GLY A 203 -8.22 -13.57 -3.06
CA GLY A 203 -9.36 -12.73 -2.68
C GLY A 203 -9.97 -13.10 -1.33
N ASN A 204 -9.18 -13.71 -0.44
CA ASN A 204 -9.62 -14.03 0.92
C ASN A 204 -8.49 -13.69 1.92
N PRO A 205 -8.65 -12.62 2.72
CA PRO A 205 -7.66 -12.23 3.72
C PRO A 205 -7.69 -13.10 4.98
N TYR A 206 -8.65 -14.03 5.13
CA TYR A 206 -8.77 -14.86 6.32
C TYR A 206 -8.29 -16.29 6.05
N LEU A 207 -6.99 -16.53 6.23
CA LEU A 207 -6.48 -17.88 6.36
C LEU A 207 -6.67 -18.34 7.80
N ASN A 208 -7.48 -19.39 7.98
CA ASN A 208 -7.49 -20.14 9.23
C ASN A 208 -6.34 -21.16 9.21
N VAL A 209 -5.11 -20.67 9.13
CA VAL A 209 -3.88 -21.48 9.07
C VAL A 209 -2.87 -20.90 10.03
N ASP A 210 -2.51 -21.66 11.06
CA ASP A 210 -1.42 -21.30 11.95
C ASP A 210 -0.10 -21.99 11.50
N TYR A 211 1.03 -21.60 12.10
CA TYR A 211 2.32 -22.21 11.79
C TYR A 211 2.45 -23.67 12.27
N LYS A 212 1.57 -24.10 13.19
CA LYS A 212 1.48 -25.50 13.63
C LYS A 212 0.88 -26.34 12.50
N ASP A 213 -0.10 -25.84 11.75
CA ASP A 213 -0.66 -26.50 10.55
C ASP A 213 0.37 -26.63 9.43
N VAL A 214 1.18 -25.58 9.20
CA VAL A 214 2.31 -25.62 8.25
C VAL A 214 3.28 -26.75 8.62
N ARG A 215 3.64 -26.86 9.91
CA ARG A 215 4.54 -27.90 10.41
C ARG A 215 3.95 -29.31 10.30
N ILE A 216 2.68 -29.49 10.66
CA ILE A 216 2.00 -30.81 10.64
C ILE A 216 1.82 -31.30 9.19
N SER A 217 1.44 -30.41 8.28
CA SER A 217 1.17 -30.77 6.87
C SER A 217 2.43 -31.13 6.08
N GLY A 218 3.61 -30.68 6.52
CA GLY A 218 4.86 -30.78 5.75
C GLY A 218 4.87 -29.93 4.47
N LEU A 219 3.89 -29.04 4.32
CA LEU A 219 3.78 -28.12 3.19
C LEU A 219 4.56 -26.84 3.44
N THR A 220 4.91 -26.13 2.37
CA THR A 220 5.47 -24.78 2.48
C THR A 220 4.35 -23.75 2.69
N THR A 221 4.68 -22.58 3.24
CA THR A 221 3.72 -21.48 3.39
C THR A 221 3.08 -21.06 2.07
N LYS A 222 3.78 -21.22 0.94
CA LYS A 222 3.25 -20.96 -0.41
C LYS A 222 2.04 -21.82 -0.74
N SER A 223 1.96 -23.04 -0.20
CA SER A 223 0.85 -23.96 -0.46
C SER A 223 -0.50 -23.44 0.03
N PHE A 224 -0.50 -22.55 1.02
CA PHE A 224 -1.73 -22.01 1.62
C PHE A 224 -2.21 -20.73 0.93
N VAL A 225 -1.30 -20.00 0.28
CA VAL A 225 -1.59 -18.71 -0.37
C VAL A 225 -1.63 -18.77 -1.89
N ALA A 226 -1.03 -19.80 -2.50
CA ALA A 226 -1.02 -19.91 -3.95
C ALA A 226 -2.45 -20.08 -4.50
N PRO A 227 -2.81 -19.37 -5.58
CA PRO A 227 -4.11 -19.53 -6.22
C PRO A 227 -4.19 -20.90 -6.91
N GLY A 228 -5.40 -21.34 -7.22
CA GLY A 228 -5.63 -22.61 -7.92
C GLY A 228 -5.11 -22.60 -9.36
N ARG A 229 -5.13 -21.44 -10.02
CA ARG A 229 -4.64 -21.25 -11.38
C ARG A 229 -4.04 -19.86 -11.59
N ILE A 230 -2.91 -19.80 -12.31
CA ILE A 230 -2.38 -18.57 -12.91
C ILE A 230 -2.11 -18.81 -14.39
N TRP A 231 -2.46 -17.85 -15.23
CA TRP A 231 -2.10 -17.87 -16.65
C TRP A 231 -1.69 -16.48 -17.14
N PHE A 232 -0.40 -16.31 -17.40
CA PHE A 232 0.18 -15.07 -17.89
C PHE A 232 0.00 -14.90 -19.41
N GLN A 233 -0.42 -13.71 -19.82
CA GLN A 233 -0.50 -13.26 -21.21
C GLN A 233 0.44 -12.07 -21.44
N GLN A 234 0.38 -11.45 -22.62
CA GLN A 234 1.32 -10.40 -23.02
C GLN A 234 1.17 -9.10 -22.23
N ASP A 235 -0.05 -8.71 -21.84
CA ASP A 235 -0.33 -7.45 -21.14
C ASP A 235 -1.20 -7.63 -19.88
N GLN A 236 -1.72 -8.84 -19.65
CA GLN A 236 -2.61 -9.19 -18.52
C GLN A 236 -2.38 -10.64 -18.09
N PHE A 237 -3.07 -11.08 -17.04
CA PHE A 237 -3.04 -12.47 -16.60
C PHE A 237 -4.35 -12.88 -15.93
N MET A 238 -4.65 -14.18 -16.00
CA MET A 238 -5.74 -14.77 -15.23
C MET A 238 -5.20 -15.28 -13.90
N MET A 239 -5.88 -14.94 -12.82
CA MET A 239 -5.63 -15.46 -11.49
C MET A 239 -6.94 -16.03 -10.95
N ASP A 240 -7.00 -17.36 -10.85
CA ASP A 240 -8.23 -18.15 -10.69
C ASP A 240 -9.29 -17.78 -11.73
N LYS A 241 -10.31 -17.01 -11.33
CA LYS A 241 -11.42 -16.57 -12.19
C LYS A 241 -11.36 -15.09 -12.56
N LYS A 242 -10.40 -14.34 -12.00
CA LYS A 242 -10.29 -12.88 -12.19
C LYS A 242 -9.28 -12.54 -13.28
N TYR A 243 -9.60 -11.52 -14.06
CA TYR A 243 -8.70 -10.87 -15.01
C TYR A 243 -7.87 -9.85 -14.25
N CYS A 244 -6.55 -9.93 -14.36
CA CYS A 244 -5.62 -9.09 -13.63
C CYS A 244 -4.67 -8.37 -14.58
N LYS A 245 -4.29 -7.15 -14.22
CA LYS A 245 -3.32 -6.34 -14.96
C LYS A 245 -2.50 -5.52 -13.98
N VAL A 246 -1.21 -5.35 -14.28
CA VAL A 246 -0.35 -4.43 -13.53
C VAL A 246 0.08 -3.30 -14.45
N LEU A 247 -0.13 -2.09 -13.97
CA LEU A 247 0.35 -0.85 -14.57
C LEU A 247 1.55 -0.34 -13.78
N PHE A 248 2.47 0.36 -14.43
CA PHE A 248 3.57 1.07 -13.75
C PHE A 248 3.59 2.53 -14.18
N ALA A 249 4.04 3.42 -13.29
CA ALA A 249 4.22 4.82 -13.61
C ALA A 249 5.45 4.99 -14.53
N ARG A 250 5.19 5.25 -15.81
CA ARG A 250 6.24 5.47 -16.81
C ARG A 250 6.81 6.89 -16.73
N SER A 251 6.01 7.88 -16.43
CA SER A 251 6.49 9.25 -16.23
C SER A 251 5.70 9.86 -15.09
N PHE A 252 6.38 10.67 -14.30
CA PHE A 252 5.81 11.50 -13.27
C PHE A 252 6.67 12.78 -13.13
N PRO A 253 6.11 13.89 -12.64
CA PRO A 253 6.85 15.12 -12.40
C PRO A 253 7.94 14.92 -11.34
N ALA A 254 8.99 15.75 -11.36
CA ALA A 254 10.05 15.74 -10.33
C ALA A 254 9.51 15.89 -8.90
N PHE A 255 8.34 16.52 -8.74
CA PHE A 255 7.61 16.60 -7.48
C PHE A 255 6.22 16.03 -7.67
N LEU A 256 5.93 14.95 -6.96
CA LEU A 256 4.59 14.40 -6.84
C LEU A 256 3.83 15.14 -5.74
N ASN A 257 2.57 15.48 -6.00
CA ASN A 257 1.67 15.96 -4.96
C ASN A 257 1.13 14.80 -4.12
N ASP A 258 0.56 15.13 -2.96
CA ASP A 258 0.00 14.21 -1.98
C ASP A 258 -1.37 13.62 -2.34
N ARG A 259 -1.91 13.95 -3.53
CA ARG A 259 -3.27 13.59 -3.93
C ARG A 259 -3.35 12.45 -4.94
N LEU A 260 -2.23 12.02 -5.52
CA LEU A 260 -2.22 10.99 -6.57
C LEU A 260 -2.81 9.68 -6.06
N ILE A 261 -2.32 9.16 -4.93
CA ILE A 261 -2.83 7.89 -4.40
C ILE A 261 -4.29 8.01 -4.02
N LYS A 262 -4.68 9.10 -3.35
CA LYS A 262 -6.07 9.37 -2.98
C LYS A 262 -6.98 9.38 -4.21
N SER A 263 -6.57 10.04 -5.30
CA SER A 263 -7.33 10.04 -6.55
C SER A 263 -7.44 8.65 -7.20
N ILE A 264 -6.52 7.73 -6.92
CA ILE A 264 -6.59 6.34 -7.41
C ILE A 264 -7.51 5.50 -6.51
N THR A 265 -7.41 5.63 -5.19
CA THR A 265 -8.26 4.88 -4.25
C THR A 265 -9.73 5.33 -4.31
N ASP A 266 -9.97 6.62 -4.58
CA ASP A 266 -11.32 7.21 -4.71
C ASP A 266 -12.02 6.83 -6.02
N ILE A 267 -11.37 6.06 -6.90
CA ILE A 267 -12.02 5.51 -8.10
C ILE A 267 -13.16 4.57 -7.71
N GLY A 268 -13.11 3.94 -6.54
CA GLY A 268 -14.15 3.00 -6.09
C GLY A 268 -14.03 1.63 -6.76
N ILE A 269 -12.80 1.12 -6.89
CA ILE A 269 -12.52 -0.22 -7.43
C ILE A 269 -11.49 -0.96 -6.55
N GLU A 270 -11.55 -2.29 -6.53
CA GLU A 270 -10.54 -3.11 -5.83
C GLU A 270 -9.20 -3.00 -6.57
N LEU A 271 -8.16 -2.55 -5.87
CA LEU A 271 -6.82 -2.41 -6.43
C LEU A 271 -5.75 -2.54 -5.34
N ALA A 272 -4.52 -2.81 -5.78
CA ALA A 272 -3.34 -2.74 -4.93
C ALA A 272 -2.29 -1.83 -5.56
N ILE A 273 -1.68 -0.95 -4.78
CA ILE A 273 -0.64 -0.03 -5.21
C ILE A 273 0.64 -0.42 -4.49
N THR A 274 1.76 -0.41 -5.19
CA THR A 274 3.08 -0.65 -4.60
C THR A 274 4.05 0.46 -5.01
N ILE A 275 4.81 0.98 -4.05
CA ILE A 275 5.94 1.87 -4.30
C ILE A 275 7.18 1.21 -3.72
N HIS A 276 8.09 0.80 -4.60
CA HIS A 276 9.40 0.31 -4.19
C HIS A 276 10.40 1.44 -4.30
N ALA A 277 11.33 1.52 -3.35
CA ALA A 277 12.40 2.49 -3.35
C ALA A 277 13.66 1.90 -2.72
N LYS A 278 14.76 1.92 -3.47
CA LYS A 278 16.08 1.52 -2.99
C LYS A 278 16.99 2.76 -2.92
N PRO A 279 17.53 3.13 -1.75
CA PRO A 279 18.45 4.26 -1.65
C PRO A 279 19.67 4.06 -2.54
N TYR A 280 20.09 5.11 -3.22
CA TYR A 280 21.41 5.14 -3.83
C TYR A 280 22.49 5.20 -2.76
N ASP A 281 23.64 4.60 -3.03
CA ASP A 281 24.86 4.95 -2.31
C ASP A 281 25.19 6.44 -2.57
N VAL A 282 25.65 7.17 -1.56
CA VAL A 282 26.02 8.60 -1.67
C VAL A 282 26.97 8.84 -2.84
N ALA A 283 27.97 7.97 -3.02
CA ALA A 283 28.93 8.09 -4.13
C ALA A 283 28.26 7.85 -5.49
N GLU A 284 27.29 6.93 -5.56
CA GLU A 284 26.51 6.70 -6.78
C GLU A 284 25.59 7.89 -7.09
N ALA A 285 24.93 8.46 -6.09
CA ALA A 285 24.09 9.65 -6.23
C ALA A 285 24.90 10.84 -6.79
N VAL A 286 26.03 11.16 -6.15
CA VAL A 286 26.93 12.25 -6.61
C VAL A 286 27.44 11.99 -8.02
N LYS A 287 27.88 10.76 -8.32
CA LYS A 287 28.32 10.39 -9.67
C LYS A 287 27.21 10.57 -10.71
N LYS A 288 25.97 10.25 -10.34
CA LYS A 288 24.83 10.34 -11.24
C LYS A 288 24.47 11.80 -11.56
N ILE A 289 24.47 12.67 -10.56
CA ILE A 289 24.29 14.12 -10.73
C ILE A 289 25.40 14.68 -11.64
N ASN A 290 26.65 14.39 -11.33
CA ASN A 290 27.80 14.84 -12.13
C ASN A 290 27.73 14.34 -13.59
N THR A 291 27.25 13.12 -13.81
CA THR A 291 27.08 12.55 -15.16
C THR A 291 25.96 13.26 -15.92
N ALA A 292 24.85 13.57 -15.26
CA ALA A 292 23.75 14.33 -15.85
C ALA A 292 24.20 15.75 -16.23
N GLU A 293 24.88 16.47 -15.33
CA GLU A 293 25.43 17.80 -15.59
C GLU A 293 26.45 17.81 -16.73
N ALA A 294 27.36 16.81 -16.77
CA ALA A 294 28.34 16.70 -17.84
C ALA A 294 27.67 16.42 -19.19
N GLY A 295 26.63 15.59 -19.22
CA GLY A 295 25.83 15.32 -20.43
C GLY A 295 25.19 16.59 -20.97
N VAL A 296 24.56 17.36 -20.10
CA VAL A 296 23.98 18.67 -20.41
C VAL A 296 25.03 19.63 -20.99
N LYS A 297 26.17 19.81 -20.30
CA LYS A 297 27.26 20.69 -20.77
C LYS A 297 27.75 20.26 -22.15
N MET A 298 27.91 18.96 -22.38
CA MET A 298 28.34 18.43 -23.68
C MET A 298 27.32 18.69 -24.79
N ASP A 299 26.03 18.56 -24.50
CA ASP A 299 24.97 18.84 -25.47
C ASP A 299 24.84 20.34 -25.74
N MET A 300 25.01 21.20 -24.73
CA MET A 300 25.13 22.65 -24.92
C MET A 300 26.31 23.01 -25.83
N ILE A 301 27.49 22.41 -25.61
CA ILE A 301 28.68 22.64 -26.46
C ILE A 301 28.43 22.19 -27.91
N LYS A 302 27.83 21.01 -28.12
CA LYS A 302 27.48 20.52 -29.46
C LYS A 302 26.48 21.46 -30.14
N SER A 303 25.44 21.88 -29.42
CA SER A 303 24.44 22.83 -29.90
C SER A 303 25.06 24.17 -30.28
N GLN A 304 25.93 24.73 -29.44
CA GLN A 304 26.64 25.98 -29.72
C GLN A 304 27.57 25.85 -30.94
N LYS A 305 28.26 24.72 -31.10
CA LYS A 305 29.12 24.47 -32.26
C LYS A 305 28.31 24.43 -33.56
N VAL A 306 27.16 23.74 -33.56
CA VAL A 306 26.25 23.69 -34.71
C VAL A 306 25.61 25.06 -34.99
N ALA A 307 25.34 25.86 -33.96
CA ALA A 307 24.80 27.21 -34.11
C ALA A 307 25.83 28.16 -34.74
N ALA A 308 27.09 28.08 -34.30
CA ALA A 308 28.21 28.84 -34.83
C ALA A 308 28.47 28.52 -36.31
N ASP A 309 28.42 27.23 -36.68
CA ASP A 309 28.56 26.80 -38.08
C ASP A 309 27.41 27.29 -38.99
N LYS A 310 26.22 27.58 -38.42
CA LYS A 310 25.01 28.01 -39.16
C LYS A 310 24.68 29.50 -39.01
N GLY A 311 25.48 30.28 -38.27
CA GLY A 311 25.22 31.71 -38.01
C GLY A 311 23.98 31.98 -37.16
N ILE A 312 23.53 31.00 -36.36
CA ILE A 312 22.36 31.10 -35.47
C ILE A 312 22.85 31.44 -34.05
N SER A 313 22.11 32.29 -33.32
CA SER A 313 22.41 32.59 -31.91
C SER A 313 22.48 31.31 -31.06
N GLY A 314 23.54 31.19 -30.24
CA GLY A 314 23.79 30.00 -29.40
C GLY A 314 22.69 29.66 -28.40
N ASN A 315 21.85 30.64 -28.01
CA ASN A 315 20.71 30.43 -27.13
C ASN A 315 19.50 29.77 -27.82
N LEU A 316 19.40 29.83 -29.16
CA LEU A 316 18.33 29.19 -29.94
C LEU A 316 18.65 27.73 -30.32
N ALA A 317 19.86 27.26 -30.03
CA ALA A 317 20.36 25.97 -30.50
C ALA A 317 20.41 24.87 -29.43
N VAL A 318 20.33 25.22 -28.14
CA VAL A 318 20.22 24.24 -27.06
C VAL A 318 18.82 23.62 -27.15
N SER A 319 18.74 22.28 -27.24
CA SER A 319 17.44 21.62 -27.31
C SER A 319 16.70 21.86 -25.99
N GLY A 320 15.39 22.13 -26.05
CA GLY A 320 14.58 22.31 -24.84
C GLY A 320 14.64 21.09 -23.90
N VAL A 321 14.94 19.90 -24.44
CA VAL A 321 15.18 18.68 -23.67
C VAL A 321 16.48 18.78 -22.85
N ALA A 322 17.58 19.23 -23.46
CA ALA A 322 18.84 19.39 -22.74
C ALA A 322 18.75 20.44 -21.63
N GLN A 323 17.99 21.52 -21.86
CA GLN A 323 17.74 22.54 -20.86
C GLN A 323 16.86 22.02 -19.71
N ALA A 324 15.79 21.27 -20.00
CA ALA A 324 14.97 20.64 -18.98
C ALA A 324 15.75 19.62 -18.13
N THR A 325 16.62 18.81 -18.75
CA THR A 325 17.51 17.88 -18.03
C THR A 325 18.54 18.62 -17.17
N ALA A 326 19.03 19.79 -17.62
CA ALA A 326 19.91 20.65 -16.82
C ALA A 326 19.23 21.15 -15.55
N GLU A 327 18.02 21.67 -15.70
CA GLU A 327 17.21 22.19 -14.60
C GLU A 327 16.86 21.06 -13.62
N GLU A 328 16.53 19.87 -14.10
CA GLU A 328 16.24 18.71 -13.26
C GLU A 328 17.47 18.25 -12.47
N ALA A 329 18.64 18.14 -13.12
CA ALA A 329 19.89 17.78 -12.44
C ALA A 329 20.30 18.81 -11.38
N SER A 330 20.15 20.11 -11.69
CA SER A 330 20.42 21.20 -10.74
C SER A 330 19.45 21.16 -9.55
N LYS A 331 18.18 20.86 -9.80
CA LYS A 331 17.17 20.72 -8.73
C LYS A 331 17.50 19.55 -7.83
N TRP A 332 17.83 18.38 -8.37
CA TRP A 332 18.27 17.24 -7.55
C TRP A 332 19.50 17.56 -6.72
N SER A 333 20.48 18.25 -7.30
CA SER A 333 21.66 18.71 -6.56
C SER A 333 21.28 19.62 -5.39
N THR A 334 20.32 20.53 -5.59
CA THR A 334 19.82 21.41 -4.54
C THR A 334 19.08 20.63 -3.46
N GLU A 335 18.14 19.75 -3.83
CA GLU A 335 17.37 18.94 -2.86
C GLU A 335 18.25 18.04 -1.99
N ILE A 336 19.31 17.48 -2.57
CA ILE A 336 20.23 16.59 -1.83
C ILE A 336 21.16 17.38 -0.92
N ASN A 337 21.69 18.52 -1.38
CA ASN A 337 22.67 19.28 -0.61
C ASN A 337 22.01 20.21 0.42
N ASP A 338 20.86 20.80 0.10
CA ASP A 338 20.26 21.88 0.88
C ASP A 338 19.05 21.39 1.71
N ASN A 339 18.33 20.35 1.27
CA ASN A 339 17.11 19.84 1.92
C ASN A 339 17.26 18.42 2.53
N ASP A 340 18.50 17.94 2.69
CA ASP A 340 18.85 16.63 3.28
C ASP A 340 18.05 15.44 2.70
N GLN A 341 17.70 15.50 1.41
CA GLN A 341 16.96 14.43 0.75
C GLN A 341 17.90 13.35 0.21
N LYS A 342 17.50 12.08 0.37
CA LYS A 342 18.12 10.95 -0.32
C LYS A 342 17.49 10.74 -1.69
N MET A 343 18.29 10.20 -2.60
CA MET A 343 17.82 9.71 -3.89
C MET A 343 17.56 8.21 -3.81
N PHE A 344 16.51 7.77 -4.46
CA PHE A 344 16.10 6.38 -4.55
C PHE A 344 15.93 5.96 -6.01
N SER A 345 16.27 4.70 -6.30
CA SER A 345 15.81 3.99 -7.49
C SER A 345 14.56 3.20 -7.14
N GLY A 346 13.43 3.51 -7.77
CA GLY A 346 12.15 2.94 -7.39
C GLY A 346 11.22 2.60 -8.54
N ILE A 347 10.06 2.06 -8.21
CA ILE A 347 8.95 1.84 -9.14
C ILE A 347 7.63 2.05 -8.40
N PHE A 348 6.69 2.71 -9.06
CA PHE A 348 5.28 2.75 -8.68
C PHE A 348 4.52 1.80 -9.60
N ALA A 349 3.82 0.81 -9.05
CA ALA A 349 2.89 -0.02 -9.80
C ALA A 349 1.49 -0.13 -9.17
N VAL A 350 0.47 -0.34 -10.01
CA VAL A 350 -0.93 -0.56 -9.62
C VAL A 350 -1.39 -1.89 -10.21
N MET A 351 -1.86 -2.80 -9.37
CA MET A 351 -2.54 -4.03 -9.76
C MET A 351 -4.04 -3.84 -9.72
N LEU A 352 -4.69 -4.25 -10.81
CA LEU A 352 -6.13 -4.27 -11.00
C LEU A 352 -6.63 -5.71 -11.07
N LYS A 353 -7.84 -5.94 -10.57
CA LYS A 353 -8.57 -7.20 -10.71
C LYS A 353 -10.00 -6.92 -11.16
N ALA A 354 -10.54 -7.75 -12.04
CA ALA A 354 -11.89 -7.63 -12.57
C ALA A 354 -12.49 -9.01 -12.87
N ASP A 355 -13.81 -9.10 -12.93
CA ASP A 355 -14.55 -10.32 -13.31
C ASP A 355 -14.58 -10.52 -14.83
N THR A 356 -14.54 -9.45 -15.61
CA THR A 356 -14.56 -9.51 -17.07
C THR A 356 -13.41 -8.72 -17.72
N PRO A 357 -13.03 -9.07 -18.97
CA PRO A 357 -12.06 -8.28 -19.73
C PRO A 357 -12.51 -6.83 -19.97
N GLU A 358 -13.81 -6.62 -20.17
CA GLU A 358 -14.39 -5.29 -20.41
C GLU A 358 -14.27 -4.42 -19.15
N GLU A 359 -14.56 -4.98 -17.98
CA GLU A 359 -14.40 -4.31 -16.70
C GLU A 359 -12.92 -4.01 -16.41
N LEU A 360 -12.00 -4.95 -16.71
CA LEU A 360 -10.56 -4.71 -16.57
C LEU A 360 -10.10 -3.54 -17.45
N ALA A 361 -10.65 -3.41 -18.66
CA ALA A 361 -10.35 -2.31 -19.57
C ALA A 361 -10.88 -0.97 -19.04
N ASP A 362 -12.09 -0.94 -18.48
CA ASP A 362 -12.64 0.24 -17.80
C ASP A 362 -11.75 0.68 -16.63
N TYR A 363 -11.42 -0.25 -15.73
CA TYR A 363 -10.57 0.02 -14.56
C TYR A 363 -9.20 0.55 -14.97
N THR A 364 -8.62 -0.03 -16.02
CA THR A 364 -7.35 0.43 -16.59
C THR A 364 -7.45 1.88 -17.07
N ASN A 365 -8.53 2.24 -17.77
CA ASN A 365 -8.73 3.60 -18.27
C ASN A 365 -8.95 4.60 -17.13
N ARG A 366 -9.71 4.22 -16.09
CA ARG A 366 -9.96 5.06 -14.91
C ARG A 366 -8.68 5.37 -14.13
N VAL A 367 -7.82 4.36 -13.91
CA VAL A 367 -6.51 4.58 -13.27
C VAL A 367 -5.60 5.46 -14.12
N LYS A 368 -5.53 5.22 -15.44
CA LYS A 368 -4.77 6.09 -16.35
C LYS A 368 -5.29 7.53 -16.32
N GLN A 369 -6.61 7.74 -16.25
CA GLN A 369 -7.22 9.06 -16.16
C GLN A 369 -6.90 9.73 -14.82
N ALA A 370 -6.98 9.01 -13.70
CA ALA A 370 -6.58 9.51 -12.39
C ALA A 370 -5.11 9.95 -12.39
N GLY A 371 -4.19 9.11 -12.88
CA GLY A 371 -2.78 9.46 -13.00
C GLY A 371 -2.55 10.74 -13.81
N ARG A 372 -3.19 10.88 -14.97
CA ARG A 372 -3.04 12.06 -15.85
C ARG A 372 -3.44 13.37 -15.17
N LYS A 373 -4.41 13.37 -14.24
CA LYS A 373 -4.77 14.56 -13.45
C LYS A 373 -3.60 15.07 -12.61
N HIS A 374 -2.68 14.19 -12.24
CA HIS A 374 -1.47 14.49 -11.45
C HIS A 374 -0.19 14.39 -12.30
N VAL A 375 -0.29 14.47 -13.63
CA VAL A 375 0.84 14.41 -14.57
C VAL A 375 1.61 13.08 -14.47
N VAL A 376 0.91 11.99 -14.14
CA VAL A 376 1.47 10.64 -14.09
C VAL A 376 0.91 9.78 -15.22
N ASP A 377 1.80 9.22 -16.04
CA ASP A 377 1.42 8.31 -17.11
C ASP A 377 1.63 6.86 -16.67
N PHE A 378 0.53 6.13 -16.48
CA PHE A 378 0.55 4.69 -16.23
C PHE A 378 0.56 3.90 -17.55
N GLU A 379 1.43 2.89 -17.63
CA GLU A 379 1.51 1.96 -18.76
C GLU A 379 1.50 0.50 -18.30
N GLU A 380 1.08 -0.40 -19.19
CA GLU A 380 1.04 -1.84 -18.97
C GLU A 380 2.45 -2.48 -18.91
N THR A 381 2.62 -3.46 -18.03
CA THR A 381 3.88 -4.24 -17.92
C THR A 381 3.96 -5.37 -18.95
N TYR A 382 4.12 -5.04 -20.24
CA TYR A 382 4.15 -6.04 -21.31
C TYR A 382 5.25 -7.11 -21.13
N TYR A 383 4.85 -8.39 -21.19
CA TYR A 383 5.68 -9.60 -21.04
C TYR A 383 6.39 -9.77 -19.68
N HIS A 384 5.97 -9.05 -18.64
CA HIS A 384 6.58 -9.07 -17.30
C HIS A 384 5.54 -9.20 -16.18
N GLN A 385 4.43 -9.89 -16.45
CA GLN A 385 3.29 -10.01 -15.55
C GLN A 385 3.63 -10.81 -14.29
N GLU A 386 4.46 -11.83 -14.42
CA GLU A 386 4.92 -12.63 -13.28
C GLU A 386 5.82 -11.82 -12.37
N GLU A 387 6.77 -11.06 -12.94
CA GLU A 387 7.58 -10.08 -12.20
C GLU A 387 6.73 -8.98 -11.57
N ALA A 388 5.72 -8.50 -12.29
CA ALA A 388 4.81 -7.46 -11.83
C ALA A 388 4.00 -7.92 -10.62
N LEU A 389 3.41 -9.12 -10.68
CA LEU A 389 2.70 -9.72 -9.57
C LEU A 389 3.61 -9.84 -8.34
N ASN A 390 4.83 -10.36 -8.49
CA ASN A 390 5.75 -10.50 -7.35
C ASN A 390 6.26 -9.16 -6.80
N THR A 391 6.25 -8.09 -7.60
CA THR A 391 6.57 -6.73 -7.12
C THR A 391 5.41 -6.14 -6.30
N ILE A 392 4.17 -6.56 -6.56
CA ILE A 392 3.00 -6.14 -5.78
C ILE A 392 2.96 -6.86 -4.43
N LEU A 393 3.27 -8.16 -4.39
CA LEU A 393 3.26 -8.95 -3.15
C LEU A 393 4.21 -8.34 -2.08
N PRO A 394 3.87 -8.45 -0.78
CA PRO A 394 4.67 -7.87 0.31
C PRO A 394 5.93 -8.71 0.58
N ILE A 395 6.83 -8.79 -0.42
CA ILE A 395 8.09 -9.55 -0.37
C ILE A 395 9.27 -8.62 -0.02
N GLY A 396 9.21 -7.34 -0.37
CA GLY A 396 10.30 -6.38 -0.18
C GLY A 396 11.39 -6.46 -1.26
N LYS A 397 11.13 -7.13 -2.38
CA LYS A 397 12.04 -7.20 -3.53
C LYS A 397 11.35 -6.70 -4.79
N THR A 398 12.02 -5.82 -5.53
CA THR A 398 11.52 -5.28 -6.80
C THR A 398 11.83 -6.25 -7.93
N TYR A 399 10.88 -7.08 -8.36
CA TYR A 399 11.09 -8.02 -9.47
C TYR A 399 10.93 -7.38 -10.86
N LEU A 400 10.29 -6.21 -10.94
CA LEU A 400 10.15 -5.44 -12.18
C LEU A 400 11.42 -4.65 -12.57
N ASP A 401 12.51 -4.77 -11.83
CA ASP A 401 13.81 -4.13 -12.12
C ASP A 401 14.53 -4.73 -13.35
N VAL A 402 13.99 -5.80 -13.94
CA VAL A 402 14.48 -6.51 -15.14
C VAL A 402 14.78 -5.61 -16.34
N LYS A 403 14.18 -4.43 -16.41
CA LYS A 403 14.50 -3.41 -17.41
C LYS A 403 14.58 -2.05 -16.75
N ARG A 404 15.64 -1.30 -17.06
CA ARG A 404 15.84 0.09 -16.61
C ARG A 404 14.62 0.99 -16.87
N ARG A 405 13.83 0.72 -17.92
CA ARG A 405 12.63 1.50 -18.26
C ARG A 405 11.51 1.44 -17.21
N PHE A 406 11.52 0.45 -16.31
CA PHE A 406 10.53 0.34 -15.23
C PHE A 406 10.94 1.14 -13.99
N MET A 407 12.24 1.31 -13.77
CA MET A 407 12.79 1.99 -12.61
C MET A 407 12.87 3.51 -12.84
N ARG A 408 12.56 4.29 -11.82
CA ARG A 408 12.60 5.75 -11.82
C ARG A 408 13.42 6.27 -10.66
N ASP A 409 13.96 7.45 -10.85
CA ASP A 409 14.59 8.20 -9.79
C ASP A 409 13.51 8.93 -8.99
N MET A 410 13.62 8.87 -7.67
CA MET A 410 12.68 9.48 -6.74
C MET A 410 13.46 10.13 -5.62
N THR A 411 12.99 11.26 -5.12
CA THR A 411 13.49 11.80 -3.85
C THR A 411 12.75 11.21 -2.66
N THR A 412 13.28 11.37 -1.45
CA THR A 412 12.59 10.98 -0.22
C THR A 412 11.17 11.56 -0.17
N THR A 413 11.02 12.84 -0.53
CA THR A 413 9.74 13.55 -0.57
C THR A 413 8.77 12.98 -1.60
N ASN A 414 9.25 12.53 -2.77
CA ASN A 414 8.40 11.84 -3.74
C ASN A 414 7.82 10.52 -3.22
N ILE A 415 8.40 9.92 -2.19
CA ILE A 415 7.90 8.67 -1.58
C ILE A 415 6.99 9.01 -0.41
N ALA A 416 7.43 9.91 0.49
CA ALA A 416 6.69 10.30 1.69
C ALA A 416 5.32 10.91 1.38
N THR A 417 5.21 11.71 0.31
CA THR A 417 3.94 12.31 -0.13
C THR A 417 2.93 11.31 -0.68
N GLN A 418 3.33 10.08 -1.00
CA GLN A 418 2.47 9.11 -1.71
C GLN A 418 1.75 8.18 -0.76
N ILE A 419 1.41 8.66 0.42
CA ILE A 419 0.73 7.86 1.43
C ILE A 419 -0.64 8.47 1.64
N PRO A 420 -1.71 7.71 1.38
CA PRO A 420 -3.05 8.21 1.56
C PRO A 420 -3.39 8.13 3.05
N PHE A 421 -2.77 9.00 3.85
CA PHE A 421 -3.26 9.25 5.19
C PHE A 421 -4.65 9.89 5.05
N THR A 422 -5.61 9.33 5.76
CA THR A 422 -7.00 9.79 5.71
C THR A 422 -7.37 10.48 7.00
N ASN A 423 -8.46 10.06 7.65
CA ASN A 423 -8.78 10.41 9.01
C ASN A 423 -8.83 9.12 9.81
N THR A 424 -8.56 9.19 11.10
CA THR A 424 -8.74 8.04 11.98
C THR A 424 -10.25 7.84 12.20
N ASP A 425 -10.80 6.78 11.61
CA ASP A 425 -12.21 6.45 11.78
C ASP A 425 -12.45 5.68 13.09
N LEU A 426 -13.52 6.05 13.81
CA LEU A 426 -13.93 5.37 15.02
C LEU A 426 -14.76 4.14 14.65
N GLN A 427 -14.10 2.98 14.61
CA GLN A 427 -14.75 1.70 14.31
C GLN A 427 -14.44 0.68 15.39
N SER A 428 -15.48 0.33 16.16
CA SER A 428 -15.39 -0.73 17.14
C SER A 428 -15.37 -2.11 16.49
N SER A 429 -14.49 -2.97 17.00
CA SER A 429 -14.49 -4.41 16.72
C SER A 429 -15.49 -5.20 17.58
N SER A 430 -16.21 -4.53 18.49
CA SER A 430 -17.18 -5.18 19.36
C SER A 430 -18.41 -5.62 18.57
N PRO A 431 -18.91 -6.85 18.75
CA PRO A 431 -20.22 -7.24 18.22
C PRO A 431 -21.37 -6.46 18.87
N MET A 432 -21.11 -5.80 20.01
CA MET A 432 -22.07 -4.96 20.71
C MET A 432 -22.00 -3.48 20.30
N ALA A 433 -21.18 -3.14 19.30
CA ALA A 433 -21.03 -1.78 18.86
C ALA A 433 -22.37 -1.19 18.35
N ILE A 434 -22.60 0.08 18.71
CA ILE A 434 -23.72 0.87 18.21
C ILE A 434 -23.25 1.68 17.00
N TYR A 435 -24.09 1.77 15.97
CA TYR A 435 -23.87 2.60 14.79
C TYR A 435 -24.25 4.06 15.08
N TYR A 436 -23.31 4.98 14.86
CA TYR A 436 -23.48 6.42 15.10
C TYR A 436 -23.64 7.25 13.83
N GLY A 437 -23.34 6.66 12.66
CA GLY A 437 -23.39 7.36 11.38
C GLY A 437 -22.21 7.01 10.47
N GLN A 438 -21.93 7.91 9.54
CA GLN A 438 -20.80 7.82 8.62
C GLN A 438 -19.96 9.09 8.71
N ASN A 439 -18.66 8.92 8.63
CA ASN A 439 -17.73 10.02 8.46
C ASN A 439 -17.97 10.66 7.08
N GLN A 440 -18.24 11.96 7.04
CA GLN A 440 -18.57 12.67 5.80
C GLN A 440 -17.37 12.84 4.85
N ILE A 441 -16.15 12.55 5.32
CA ILE A 441 -14.90 12.66 4.55
C ILE A 441 -14.48 11.30 4.00
N SER A 442 -14.44 10.28 4.87
CA SER A 442 -14.02 8.92 4.46
C SER A 442 -15.18 8.05 3.97
N ASN A 443 -16.44 8.44 4.23
CA ASN A 443 -17.66 7.64 4.07
C ASN A 443 -17.68 6.34 4.89
N ASN A 444 -16.64 6.09 5.67
CA ASN A 444 -16.57 4.95 6.57
C ASN A 444 -17.58 5.09 7.69
N ILE A 445 -18.08 3.95 8.17
CA ILE A 445 -18.99 3.94 9.31
C ILE A 445 -18.31 4.35 10.59
N ILE A 446 -19.09 4.93 11.48
CA ILE A 446 -18.74 5.26 12.85
C ILE A 446 -19.49 4.29 13.75
N THR A 447 -18.74 3.44 14.46
CA THR A 447 -19.29 2.47 15.41
C THR A 447 -18.54 2.51 16.73
N LEU A 448 -19.27 2.35 17.83
CA LEU A 448 -18.69 2.44 19.16
C LEU A 448 -19.40 1.53 20.15
N ASP A 449 -18.64 0.75 20.91
CA ASP A 449 -19.07 0.12 22.16
C ASP A 449 -18.53 0.97 23.31
N ARG A 450 -19.37 1.83 23.87
CA ARG A 450 -18.97 2.84 24.86
C ARG A 450 -18.41 2.23 26.14
N GLN A 451 -18.85 1.02 26.51
CA GLN A 451 -18.41 0.37 27.74
C GLN A 451 -17.03 -0.28 27.57
N ARG A 452 -16.72 -0.75 26.35
CA ARG A 452 -15.46 -1.42 26.01
C ARG A 452 -14.38 -0.49 25.48
N ASP A 453 -14.74 0.39 24.55
CA ASP A 453 -13.77 1.10 23.70
C ASP A 453 -13.32 2.44 24.31
N LEU A 454 -14.06 2.99 25.28
CA LEU A 454 -13.72 4.23 25.97
C LEU A 454 -13.12 3.95 27.35
N ASN A 455 -12.11 4.73 27.75
CA ASN A 455 -11.61 4.73 29.14
C ASN A 455 -12.70 5.12 30.15
N THR A 456 -13.68 5.91 29.72
CA THR A 456 -14.86 6.27 30.50
C THR A 456 -16.04 6.38 29.55
N SER A 457 -17.14 5.68 29.87
CA SER A 457 -18.34 5.63 29.04
C SER A 457 -19.17 6.93 29.03
N SER A 458 -18.66 8.00 29.65
CA SER A 458 -19.29 9.32 29.69
C SER A 458 -19.14 10.04 28.35
N GLY A 459 -20.12 10.86 28.00
CA GLY A 459 -20.10 11.65 26.77
C GLY A 459 -20.85 12.96 26.95
N VAL A 460 -20.57 13.93 26.07
CA VAL A 460 -21.22 15.24 26.06
C VAL A 460 -21.74 15.52 24.66
N ILE A 461 -23.00 15.93 24.56
CA ILE A 461 -23.64 16.29 23.29
C ILE A 461 -23.94 17.79 23.34
N LEU A 462 -23.26 18.56 22.49
CA LEU A 462 -23.36 20.02 22.42
C LEU A 462 -23.91 20.45 21.07
N GLY A 463 -24.65 21.55 21.06
CA GLY A 463 -25.27 22.09 19.85
C GLY A 463 -26.25 23.22 20.14
N SER A 464 -26.46 24.10 19.17
CA SER A 464 -27.45 25.18 19.27
C SER A 464 -28.89 24.63 19.26
N SER A 465 -29.87 25.47 19.60
CA SER A 465 -31.28 25.08 19.45
C SER A 465 -31.58 24.76 17.97
N GLY A 466 -32.31 23.67 17.73
CA GLY A 466 -32.60 23.17 16.37
C GLY A 466 -31.47 22.40 15.68
N SER A 467 -30.30 22.21 16.32
CA SER A 467 -29.18 21.46 15.72
C SER A 467 -29.36 19.94 15.72
N GLY A 468 -30.48 19.43 16.26
CA GLY A 468 -30.77 17.99 16.34
C GLY A 468 -30.22 17.26 17.57
N LYS A 469 -29.79 17.96 18.63
CA LYS A 469 -29.27 17.32 19.87
C LYS A 469 -30.20 16.24 20.43
N SER A 470 -31.46 16.59 20.64
CA SER A 470 -32.44 15.70 21.28
C SER A 470 -32.83 14.53 20.38
N VAL A 471 -32.82 14.75 19.07
CA VAL A 471 -33.00 13.68 18.08
C VAL A 471 -31.81 12.71 18.20
N PHE A 472 -30.57 13.21 18.16
CA PHE A 472 -29.37 12.39 18.28
C PHE A 472 -29.35 11.58 19.59
N VAL A 473 -29.69 12.20 20.74
CA VAL A 473 -29.78 11.47 22.02
C VAL A 473 -30.77 10.30 21.92
N LYS A 474 -31.98 10.54 21.38
CA LYS A 474 -33.00 9.48 21.25
C LYS A 474 -32.56 8.38 20.28
N THR A 475 -32.10 8.78 19.10
CA THR A 475 -31.86 7.87 17.98
C THR A 475 -30.50 7.18 18.02
N SER A 476 -29.50 7.78 18.65
CA SER A 476 -28.11 7.27 18.61
C SER A 476 -27.63 6.79 19.97
N GLU A 477 -28.26 7.22 21.07
CA GLU A 477 -27.89 6.79 22.43
C GLU A 477 -28.98 5.92 23.05
N VAL A 478 -30.20 6.45 23.23
CA VAL A 478 -31.24 5.79 24.04
C VAL A 478 -31.77 4.52 23.37
N ILE A 479 -32.38 4.64 22.19
CA ILE A 479 -33.02 3.49 21.53
C ILE A 479 -31.98 2.40 21.19
N PRO A 480 -30.83 2.70 20.56
CA PRO A 480 -29.80 1.70 20.31
C PRO A 480 -29.31 0.97 21.56
N THR A 481 -29.16 1.68 22.69
CA THR A 481 -28.75 1.06 23.95
C THR A 481 -29.82 0.10 24.46
N ILE A 482 -31.11 0.46 24.41
CA ILE A 482 -32.20 -0.46 24.81
C ILE A 482 -32.22 -1.73 23.94
N LEU A 483 -31.96 -1.57 22.64
CA LEU A 483 -31.97 -2.69 21.68
C LEU A 483 -30.74 -3.60 21.81
N ARG A 484 -29.56 -3.04 22.11
CA ARG A 484 -28.29 -3.79 22.17
C ARG A 484 -27.95 -4.27 23.58
N TYR A 485 -28.28 -3.49 24.59
CA TYR A 485 -28.00 -3.75 26.00
C TYR A 485 -29.33 -3.75 26.79
N PRO A 486 -30.18 -4.78 26.63
CA PRO A 486 -31.51 -4.80 27.23
C PRO A 486 -31.53 -4.79 28.76
N ASP A 487 -30.41 -5.16 29.40
CA ASP A 487 -30.24 -5.16 30.86
C ASP A 487 -29.83 -3.78 31.41
N ASP A 488 -29.46 -2.82 30.54
CA ASP A 488 -29.05 -1.48 30.97
C ASP A 488 -30.26 -0.65 31.41
N ARG A 489 -30.09 0.11 32.49
CA ARG A 489 -31.10 1.03 32.99
C ARG A 489 -30.86 2.45 32.47
N ILE A 490 -31.83 2.98 31.74
CA ILE A 490 -31.78 4.36 31.24
C ILE A 490 -32.59 5.29 32.15
N ILE A 491 -31.96 6.38 32.59
CA ILE A 491 -32.59 7.43 33.39
C ILE A 491 -32.40 8.75 32.67
N ILE A 492 -33.51 9.40 32.31
CA ILE A 492 -33.51 10.68 31.59
C ILE A 492 -34.08 11.75 32.51
N VAL A 493 -33.32 12.83 32.69
CA VAL A 493 -33.78 14.05 33.38
C VAL A 493 -34.07 15.08 32.31
N ASP A 494 -35.36 15.29 32.03
CA ASP A 494 -35.81 16.14 30.94
C ASP A 494 -36.62 17.34 31.45
N PRO A 495 -35.99 18.52 31.61
CA PRO A 495 -36.68 19.73 32.01
C PRO A 495 -37.51 20.37 30.88
N GLU A 496 -37.32 19.96 29.63
CA GLU A 496 -37.96 20.54 28.44
C GLU A 496 -39.17 19.72 27.95
N ASP A 497 -39.46 18.58 28.61
CA ASP A 497 -40.56 17.65 28.30
C ASP A 497 -40.54 17.17 26.82
N GLU A 498 -39.33 17.02 26.27
CA GLU A 498 -39.11 16.53 24.91
C GLU A 498 -39.21 15.00 24.81
N VAL A 499 -38.96 14.27 25.89
CA VAL A 499 -38.99 12.83 26.03
C VAL A 499 -40.21 12.45 26.85
N ARG A 500 -41.31 12.10 26.17
CA ARG A 500 -42.47 11.52 26.86
C ARG A 500 -42.04 10.26 27.62
N GLN A 501 -42.52 10.12 28.86
CA GLN A 501 -42.24 8.96 29.73
C GLN A 501 -42.53 7.60 29.07
N GLU A 502 -43.36 7.56 28.03
CA GLU A 502 -43.68 6.36 27.25
C GLU A 502 -42.51 5.80 26.41
N VAL A 503 -41.42 6.56 26.24
CA VAL A 503 -40.23 6.15 25.46
C VAL A 503 -39.11 5.59 26.35
N VAL A 504 -39.26 5.67 27.67
CA VAL A 504 -38.35 5.06 28.64
C VAL A 504 -39.09 3.92 29.32
N LEU A 505 -38.89 2.69 28.82
CA LEU A 505 -39.46 1.47 29.39
C LEU A 505 -38.90 1.16 30.78
#